data_AF-A0A9E4KNT9-F1
#
_entry.id   AF-A0A9E4KNT9-F1
#
_cell.length_a   1.000
_cell.length_b   1.000
_cell.length_c   1.000
_cell.angle_alpha   90.00
_cell.angle_beta   90.00
_cell.angle_gamma   90.00
#
_symmetry.space_group_name_H-M   'P 1'
#
loop_
_entity.id
_entity.type
_entity.pdbx_description
1 polymer ?
#
loop_
_entity_poly.entity_id
_entity_poly.type
_entity_poly.pdbx_seq_one_letter_code
_entity_poly.pdbx_strand_id
1 'polypeptide(L)'
;MIRPFGDARDRYFTERLGMFIHWGLYAIPAWHEQILWRSDMKRRDYEQLVHRFDPDRFDPDEWLVAAESAGMSFVVITTKHHDGFCLWDTKLTDYSVMHTPYGRDILAQL
;
A
#
# COMPACT_ATOMS: atom_id res chain seq x y z
N MET A 1 -8.14 -32.29 0.48
CA MET A 1 -7.67 -31.39 1.56
C MET A 1 -6.27 -30.93 1.20
N ILE A 2 -5.99 -29.62 1.24
CA ILE A 2 -4.64 -29.09 0.90
C ILE A 2 -3.67 -29.54 1.99
N ARG A 3 -2.51 -30.07 1.60
CA ARG A 3 -1.48 -30.54 2.54
C ARG A 3 -0.75 -29.32 3.14
N PRO A 4 -0.61 -29.23 4.48
CA PRO A 4 0.17 -28.18 5.12
C PRO A 4 1.66 -28.22 4.69
N PHE A 5 2.31 -27.08 4.74
CA PHE A 5 3.74 -26.90 4.43
C PHE A 5 4.64 -27.38 5.58
N GLY A 6 4.16 -27.35 6.82
CA GLY A 6 4.94 -27.66 8.02
C GLY A 6 5.76 -26.47 8.55
N ASP A 7 5.38 -25.24 8.20
CA ASP A 7 6.06 -24.02 8.63
C ASP A 7 5.08 -22.85 8.84
N ALA A 8 5.61 -21.64 9.07
CA ALA A 8 4.82 -20.46 9.39
C ALA A 8 3.77 -20.09 8.32
N ARG A 9 3.89 -20.56 7.08
CA ARG A 9 2.87 -20.35 6.03
C ARG A 9 1.55 -21.05 6.37
N ASP A 10 1.58 -22.07 7.22
CA ASP A 10 0.38 -22.79 7.60
C ASP A 10 -0.62 -21.93 8.39
N ARG A 11 -0.18 -20.79 8.95
CA ARG A 11 -1.06 -19.79 9.58
C ARG A 11 -2.20 -19.36 8.65
N TYR A 12 -1.95 -19.25 7.35
CA TYR A 12 -2.98 -18.83 6.38
C TYR A 12 -4.11 -19.87 6.24
N PHE A 13 -3.87 -21.14 6.57
CA PHE A 13 -4.91 -22.17 6.64
C PHE A 13 -5.77 -22.08 7.91
N THR A 14 -5.41 -21.29 8.91
CA THR A 14 -6.26 -21.03 10.08
C THR A 14 -6.88 -19.64 10.03
N GLU A 15 -6.10 -18.65 9.60
CA GLU A 15 -6.48 -17.25 9.51
C GLU A 15 -7.54 -16.97 8.45
N ARG A 16 -7.40 -17.58 7.26
CA ARG A 16 -8.38 -17.62 6.15
C ARG A 16 -8.80 -16.28 5.52
N LEU A 17 -9.04 -15.24 6.30
CA LEU A 17 -9.60 -13.97 5.88
C LEU A 17 -8.67 -12.83 6.28
N GLY A 18 -8.32 -11.99 5.32
CA GLY A 18 -7.44 -10.83 5.54
C GLY A 18 -7.81 -9.65 4.65
N MET A 19 -7.32 -8.47 5.02
CA MET A 19 -7.50 -7.23 4.28
C MET A 19 -6.34 -7.01 3.31
N PHE A 20 -6.64 -6.62 2.07
CA PHE A 20 -5.61 -6.15 1.14
C PHE A 20 -5.80 -4.65 0.88
N ILE A 21 -4.81 -3.84 1.25
CA ILE A 21 -4.76 -2.40 1.00
C ILE A 21 -3.90 -2.14 -0.23
N HIS A 22 -4.52 -1.63 -1.29
CA HIS A 22 -3.83 -1.03 -2.43
C HIS A 22 -3.85 0.48 -2.29
N TRP A 23 -2.70 1.06 -1.98
CA TRP A 23 -2.55 2.49 -1.83
C TRP A 23 -1.19 3.01 -2.35
N GLY A 24 -1.18 4.24 -2.81
CA GLY A 24 -0.05 4.88 -3.47
C GLY A 24 -0.48 6.12 -4.26
N LEU A 25 0.41 6.66 -5.10
CA LEU A 25 0.15 7.89 -5.86
C LEU A 25 -1.09 7.79 -6.76
N TYR A 26 -1.40 6.60 -7.26
CA TYR A 26 -2.57 6.33 -8.10
C TYR A 26 -3.91 6.61 -7.42
N ALA A 27 -3.94 6.74 -6.08
CA ALA A 27 -5.12 7.18 -5.35
C ALA A 27 -5.47 8.65 -5.62
N ILE A 28 -4.49 9.50 -5.98
CA ILE A 28 -4.71 10.93 -6.28
C ILE A 28 -5.56 11.13 -7.53
N PRO A 29 -5.21 10.56 -8.72
CA PRO A 29 -6.08 10.64 -9.88
C PRO A 29 -7.32 9.73 -9.78
N ALA A 30 -7.36 8.82 -8.80
CA ALA A 30 -8.50 7.95 -8.47
C ALA A 30 -9.10 7.18 -9.66
N TRP A 31 -8.25 6.70 -10.57
CA TRP A 31 -8.68 5.96 -11.76
C TRP A 31 -8.37 4.46 -11.68
N HIS A 32 -7.09 4.10 -11.62
CA HIS A 32 -6.63 2.70 -11.52
C HIS A 32 -5.14 2.69 -11.13
N GLU A 33 -4.69 1.71 -10.33
CA GLU A 33 -3.27 1.54 -9.99
C GLU A 33 -2.36 1.21 -11.19
N GLN A 34 -2.94 0.83 -12.33
CA GLN A 34 -2.25 0.61 -13.60
C GLN A 34 -2.43 1.77 -14.60
N ILE A 35 -2.66 3.00 -14.13
CA ILE A 35 -2.86 4.16 -15.01
C ILE A 35 -1.74 4.36 -16.03
N LEU A 36 -0.50 4.07 -15.65
CA LEU A 36 0.66 4.13 -16.56
C LEU A 36 0.63 3.09 -17.68
N TRP A 37 -0.08 1.97 -17.50
CA TRP A 37 -0.18 0.91 -18.50
C TRP A 37 -1.50 0.97 -19.29
N ARG A 38 -2.59 1.43 -18.65
CA ARG A 38 -3.95 1.43 -19.21
C ARG A 38 -4.38 2.76 -19.83
N SER A 39 -3.62 3.83 -19.65
CA SER A 39 -3.94 5.16 -20.18
C SER A 39 -2.76 5.77 -20.94
N ASP A 40 -3.00 6.93 -21.56
CA ASP A 40 -1.97 7.70 -22.24
C ASP A 40 -1.07 8.55 -21.32
N MET A 41 -1.31 8.53 -20.00
CA MET A 41 -0.53 9.29 -19.02
C MET A 41 0.95 8.95 -19.10
N LYS A 42 1.81 9.96 -19.29
CA LYS A 42 3.24 9.74 -19.36
C LYS A 42 3.83 9.63 -17.96
N ARG A 43 4.85 8.78 -17.81
CA ARG A 43 5.57 8.58 -16.54
C ARG A 43 6.00 9.90 -15.91
N ARG A 44 6.57 10.82 -16.70
CA ARG A 44 6.98 12.16 -16.23
C ARG A 44 5.86 12.96 -15.57
N ASP A 45 4.62 12.80 -16.04
CA ASP A 45 3.45 13.53 -15.56
C ASP A 45 2.91 12.84 -14.29
N TYR A 46 2.92 11.50 -14.27
CA TYR A 46 2.54 10.70 -13.09
C TYR A 46 3.49 10.92 -11.92
N GLU A 47 4.80 10.99 -12.16
CA GLU A 47 5.81 11.19 -11.10
C GLU A 47 5.63 12.54 -10.39
N GLN A 48 4.98 13.54 -11.01
CA GLN A 48 4.64 14.82 -10.36
C GLN A 48 3.62 14.66 -9.22
N LEU A 49 2.90 13.53 -9.14
CA LEU A 49 1.93 13.27 -8.07
C LEU A 49 2.59 13.21 -6.68
N VAL A 50 3.90 12.95 -6.60
CA VAL A 50 4.66 13.00 -5.33
C VAL A 50 4.50 14.34 -4.62
N HIS A 51 4.40 15.44 -5.37
CA HIS A 51 4.24 16.79 -4.82
C HIS A 51 2.83 17.07 -4.29
N ARG A 52 1.88 16.15 -4.49
CA ARG A 52 0.49 16.25 -4.04
C ARG A 52 0.11 15.19 -3.02
N PHE A 53 1.02 14.27 -2.71
CA PHE A 53 0.73 13.18 -1.80
C PHE A 53 0.85 13.67 -0.35
N ASP A 54 -0.30 14.03 0.22
CA ASP A 54 -0.44 14.49 1.61
C ASP A 54 -1.74 13.95 2.23
N PRO A 55 -1.76 12.70 2.71
CA PRO A 55 -2.94 12.12 3.33
C PRO A 55 -3.10 12.62 4.77
N ASP A 56 -3.62 13.83 4.90
CA ASP A 56 -3.89 14.55 6.14
C ASP A 56 -4.87 13.84 7.10
N ARG A 57 -5.65 12.88 6.59
CA ARG A 57 -6.58 12.04 7.35
C ARG A 57 -6.16 10.58 7.46
N PHE A 58 -4.90 10.26 7.19
CA PHE A 58 -4.40 8.91 7.37
C PHE A 58 -4.34 8.56 8.87
N ASP A 59 -5.16 7.58 9.25
CA ASP A 59 -5.17 6.95 10.56
C ASP A 59 -5.19 5.42 10.37
N PRO A 60 -4.06 4.72 10.56
CA PRO A 60 -3.98 3.28 10.40
C PRO A 60 -4.75 2.52 11.49
N ASP A 61 -4.96 3.10 12.67
CA ASP A 61 -5.71 2.45 13.75
C ASP A 61 -7.18 2.28 13.34
N GLU A 62 -7.77 3.29 12.67
CA GLU A 62 -9.13 3.17 12.13
C GLU A 62 -9.25 2.02 11.12
N TRP A 63 -8.21 1.80 10.30
CA TRP A 63 -8.21 0.72 9.31
C TRP A 63 -8.12 -0.65 9.98
N LEU A 64 -7.28 -0.78 11.01
CA LEU A 64 -7.11 -2.02 11.76
C LEU A 64 -8.37 -2.37 12.58
N VAL A 65 -8.99 -1.37 13.22
CA VAL A 65 -10.27 -1.54 13.93
C VAL A 65 -11.36 -2.04 12.96
N ALA A 66 -11.43 -1.47 11.75
CA ALA A 66 -12.38 -1.93 10.74
C ALA A 66 -12.11 -3.37 10.28
N ALA A 67 -10.84 -3.74 10.07
CA ALA A 67 -10.45 -5.08 9.68
C ALA A 67 -10.77 -6.11 10.76
N GLU A 68 -10.43 -5.82 12.02
CA GLU A 68 -10.75 -6.67 13.16
C GLU A 68 -12.27 -6.83 13.33
N SER A 69 -13.02 -5.73 13.23
CA SER A 69 -14.49 -5.75 13.31
C SER A 69 -15.13 -6.58 12.20
N ALA A 70 -14.48 -6.70 11.05
CA ALA A 70 -14.89 -7.56 9.93
C ALA A 70 -14.44 -9.03 10.07
N GLY A 71 -13.74 -9.39 11.15
CA GLY A 71 -13.22 -10.74 11.39
C GLY A 71 -11.98 -11.10 10.56
N MET A 72 -11.25 -10.10 10.05
CA MET A 72 -10.00 -10.31 9.33
C MET A 72 -8.84 -10.51 10.32
N SER A 73 -7.95 -11.45 10.02
CA SER A 73 -6.87 -11.84 10.93
C SER A 73 -5.47 -11.46 10.43
N PHE A 74 -5.37 -10.89 9.23
CA PHE A 74 -4.12 -10.35 8.69
C PHE A 74 -4.39 -9.21 7.71
N VAL A 75 -3.39 -8.36 7.52
CA VAL A 75 -3.40 -7.27 6.55
C VAL A 75 -2.21 -7.44 5.61
N VAL A 76 -2.43 -7.19 4.32
CA VAL A 76 -1.39 -7.04 3.31
C VAL A 76 -1.53 -5.64 2.75
N ILE A 77 -0.44 -4.89 2.67
CA ILE A 77 -0.41 -3.56 2.07
C ILE A 77 0.63 -3.51 0.95
N THR A 78 0.33 -2.77 -0.11
CA THR A 78 1.28 -2.46 -1.17
C THR A 78 2.42 -1.60 -0.65
N THR A 79 3.54 -2.20 -0.25
CA THR A 79 4.76 -1.47 0.13
C THR A 79 5.31 -0.67 -1.04
N LYS A 80 5.25 -1.27 -2.23
CA LYS A 80 5.53 -0.70 -3.54
C LYS A 80 4.59 -1.35 -4.55
N HIS A 81 3.97 -0.55 -5.42
CA HIS A 81 3.21 -1.08 -6.56
C HIS A 81 4.04 -1.03 -7.86
N HIS A 82 3.43 -1.32 -9.02
CA HIS A 82 4.08 -1.30 -10.33
C HIS A 82 4.61 0.08 -10.75
N ASP A 83 4.06 1.17 -10.21
CA ASP A 83 4.54 2.52 -10.50
C ASP A 83 5.94 2.81 -9.93
N GLY A 84 6.35 2.05 -8.91
CA GLY A 84 7.64 2.12 -8.26
C GLY A 84 7.66 2.96 -6.98
N PHE A 85 6.55 3.62 -6.62
CA PHE A 85 6.50 4.52 -5.47
C PHE A 85 6.52 3.72 -4.16
N CYS A 86 7.44 4.08 -3.27
CA CYS A 86 7.70 3.35 -2.02
C CYS A 86 6.97 4.01 -0.83
N LEU A 87 6.15 3.26 -0.10
CA LEU A 87 5.42 3.75 1.09
C LEU A 87 6.25 3.72 2.40
N TRP A 88 7.55 3.42 2.32
CA TRP A 88 8.45 3.34 3.48
C TRP A 88 9.70 4.20 3.30
N ASP A 89 10.42 4.42 4.41
CA ASP A 89 11.73 5.08 4.41
C ASP A 89 12.82 4.17 3.81
N THR A 90 12.90 4.19 2.48
CA THR A 90 13.92 3.46 1.73
C THR A 90 15.17 4.31 1.50
N LYS A 91 16.35 3.67 1.64
CA LYS A 91 17.64 4.29 1.34
C LYS A 91 18.08 4.14 -0.12
N LEU A 92 17.23 3.55 -0.97
CA LEU A 92 17.61 3.10 -2.32
C LEU A 92 17.06 3.98 -3.44
N THR A 93 16.10 4.87 -3.15
CA THR A 93 15.51 5.77 -4.14
C THR A 93 14.81 6.95 -3.46
N ASP A 94 14.83 8.10 -4.13
CA ASP A 94 14.08 9.27 -3.69
C ASP A 94 12.59 9.19 -4.09
N TYR A 95 12.19 8.18 -4.86
CA TYR A 95 10.79 7.96 -5.24
C TYR A 95 10.01 7.22 -4.13
N SER A 96 9.87 7.90 -3.00
CA SER A 96 9.28 7.38 -1.77
C SER A 96 8.44 8.43 -1.03
N VAL A 97 7.62 7.97 -0.07
CA VAL A 97 6.78 8.82 0.78
C VAL A 97 7.58 9.88 1.52
N MET A 98 8.84 9.62 1.84
CA MET A 98 9.72 10.57 2.52
C MET A 98 10.02 11.83 1.69
N HIS A 99 9.82 11.78 0.37
CA HIS A 99 10.02 12.90 -0.56
C HIS A 99 8.70 13.51 -1.04
N THR A 100 7.64 13.38 -0.24
CA THR A 100 6.32 13.98 -0.45
C THR A 100 6.02 15.00 0.65
N PRO A 101 5.01 15.87 0.50
CA PRO A 101 4.58 16.75 1.59
C PRO A 101 4.24 15.99 2.89
N TYR A 102 3.77 14.74 2.80
CA TYR A 102 3.47 13.92 3.99
C TYR A 102 4.71 13.61 4.84
N GLY A 103 5.84 13.30 4.19
CA GLY A 103 7.16 13.16 4.80
C GLY A 103 7.30 12.14 5.94
N ARG A 104 6.38 11.19 6.09
CA ARG A 104 6.37 10.19 7.17
C ARG A 104 6.27 8.77 6.61
N ASP A 105 6.97 7.83 7.23
CA ASP A 105 6.93 6.41 6.85
C ASP A 105 5.54 5.82 7.15
N ILE A 106 4.78 5.48 6.11
CA ILE A 106 3.43 4.93 6.23
C ILE A 106 3.46 3.51 6.76
N LEU A 107 4.41 2.68 6.30
CA LEU A 107 4.47 1.28 6.71
C LEU A 107 4.91 1.12 8.15
N ALA A 108 5.74 2.03 8.68
CA ALA A 108 6.12 2.03 10.08
C ALA A 108 4.99 2.46 11.04
N GLN A 109 3.92 3.08 10.51
CA GLN A 109 2.73 3.47 11.28
C GLN A 109 1.63 2.39 11.29
N LEU A 110 1.73 1.39 10.41
CA LEU A 110 0.82 0.23 10.30
C LEU A 110 1.34 -0.97 11.11
#